data_AF-A0A821SUB7-F1
#
_entry.id   AF-A0A821SUB7-F1
#
_cell.length_a   1.000
_cell.length_b   1.000
_cell.length_c   1.000
_cell.angle_alpha   90.00
_cell.angle_beta   90.00
_cell.angle_gamma   90.00
#
_symmetry.space_group_name_H-M   'P 1'
#
loop_
_entity.id
_entity.type
_entity.pdbx_description
1 polymer ?
#
loop_
_entity_poly.entity_id
_entity_poly.type
_entity_poly.pdbx_seq_one_letter_code
_entity_poly.pdbx_strand_id
1 'polypeptide(L)'
;HKDIYSKVETHLTGYPHHIPRNNPIFKKYSDHLLDYFNHTYFTPLSCKDQLISREQAQILGSTRRIIQNMNLVIRVTDKGINFYIGSAIEFEKKA
;
A
#
# COMPACT_ATOMS: atom_id res chain seq x y z
N HIS A 1 15.67 -5.83 -0.62
CA HIS A 1 16.58 -6.95 -0.95
C HIS A 1 18.02 -6.66 -0.51
N LYS A 2 18.80 -5.84 -1.25
CA LYS A 2 20.24 -5.60 -1.00
C LYS A 2 20.60 -5.24 0.45
N ASP A 3 19.86 -4.34 1.09
CA ASP A 3 20.13 -3.92 2.48
C ASP A 3 20.03 -5.08 3.48
N ILE A 4 18.97 -5.90 3.36
CA ILE A 4 18.75 -7.06 4.23
C ILE A 4 19.80 -8.13 3.96
N TYR A 5 20.11 -8.39 2.69
CA TYR A 5 21.19 -9.30 2.30
C TYR A 5 22.53 -8.91 2.94
N SER A 6 22.95 -7.64 2.79
CA SER A 6 24.23 -7.16 3.29
C SER A 6 24.33 -7.19 4.81
N LYS A 7 23.22 -6.94 5.54
CA LYS A 7 23.18 -7.06 7.01
C LYS A 7 23.41 -8.50 7.47
N VAL A 8 22.72 -9.45 6.84
CA VAL A 8 22.85 -10.88 7.18
C VAL A 8 24.23 -11.42 6.80
N GLU A 9 24.73 -11.10 5.61
CA GLU A 9 26.08 -11.47 5.17
C GLU A 9 27.15 -10.92 6.13
N THR A 10 27.05 -9.65 6.52
CA THR A 10 28.01 -9.02 7.44
C THR A 10 27.96 -9.67 8.82
N HIS A 11 26.76 -9.91 9.35
CA HIS A 11 26.61 -10.57 10.65
C HIS A 11 27.21 -11.98 10.65
N LEU A 12 26.89 -12.78 9.62
CA LEU A 12 27.33 -14.17 9.50
C LEU A 12 28.79 -14.33 9.03
N THR A 13 29.51 -13.24 8.74
CA THR A 13 30.93 -13.27 8.32
C THR A 13 31.85 -12.57 9.32
N GLY A 14 31.31 -11.89 10.32
CA GLY A 14 32.05 -11.00 11.23
C GLY A 14 32.76 -11.65 12.42
N TYR A 15 32.71 -12.97 12.60
CA TYR A 15 33.27 -13.65 13.79
C TYR A 15 34.21 -14.83 13.43
N PRO A 16 35.10 -15.26 14.33
CA PRO A 16 36.13 -16.28 14.04
C PRO A 16 35.61 -17.72 13.83
N HIS A 17 34.30 -17.98 13.98
CA HIS A 17 33.66 -19.29 13.76
C HIS A 17 32.49 -19.21 12.78
N HIS A 18 32.60 -18.34 11.78
CA HIS A 18 31.51 -17.98 10.88
C HIS A 18 31.74 -18.43 9.44
N ILE A 19 30.65 -18.32 8.67
CA ILE A 19 30.58 -18.82 7.31
C ILE A 19 31.43 -17.89 6.41
N PRO A 20 32.37 -18.43 5.61
CA PRO A 20 33.14 -17.61 4.67
C PRO A 20 32.23 -16.89 3.68
N ARG A 21 32.53 -15.64 3.31
CA ARG A 21 31.73 -14.87 2.33
C ARG A 21 31.52 -15.59 1.00
N ASN A 22 32.48 -16.41 0.58
CA ASN A 22 32.41 -17.15 -0.67
C ASN A 22 31.55 -18.42 -0.57
N ASN A 23 30.95 -18.70 0.59
CA ASN A 23 30.11 -19.87 0.77
C ASN A 23 28.83 -19.74 -0.08
N PRO A 24 28.45 -20.78 -0.85
CA PRO A 24 27.28 -20.75 -1.73
C PRO A 24 25.95 -20.52 -0.99
N ILE A 25 25.90 -20.67 0.33
CA ILE A 25 24.72 -20.40 1.14
C ILE A 25 24.26 -18.94 1.03
N PHE A 26 25.18 -17.98 0.89
CA PHE A 26 24.81 -16.57 0.74
C PHE A 26 24.09 -16.31 -0.58
N LYS A 27 24.54 -16.93 -1.67
CA LYS A 27 23.83 -16.86 -2.96
C LYS A 27 22.43 -17.47 -2.86
N LYS A 28 22.30 -18.67 -2.28
CA LYS A 28 20.98 -19.30 -2.06
C LYS A 28 20.06 -18.43 -1.21
N TYR A 29 20.59 -17.83 -0.15
CA TYR A 29 19.84 -16.92 0.70
C TYR A 29 19.38 -15.68 -0.08
N SER A 30 20.25 -15.06 -0.87
CA SER A 30 19.89 -13.93 -1.74
C SER A 30 18.76 -14.29 -2.70
N ASP A 31 18.82 -15.47 -3.33
CA ASP A 31 17.82 -15.92 -4.28
C ASP A 31 16.47 -16.15 -3.59
N HIS A 32 16.45 -16.83 -2.44
CA HIS A 32 15.24 -17.03 -1.63
C HIS A 32 14.64 -15.72 -1.12
N LEU A 33 15.49 -14.77 -0.71
CA LEU A 33 15.04 -13.46 -0.25
C LEU A 33 14.39 -12.66 -1.39
N LEU A 34 14.93 -12.77 -2.60
CA LEU A 34 14.36 -12.13 -3.78
C LEU A 34 13.00 -12.73 -4.13
N ASP A 35 12.93 -14.06 -4.16
CA ASP A 35 11.70 -14.80 -4.43
C ASP A 35 10.59 -14.48 -3.41
N TYR A 36 10.95 -14.47 -2.13
CA TYR A 36 10.03 -14.08 -1.06
C TYR A 36 9.49 -12.65 -1.23
N PHE A 37 10.35 -11.68 -1.57
CA PHE A 37 9.88 -10.31 -1.79
C PHE A 37 9.00 -10.19 -3.02
N ASN A 38 9.35 -10.89 -4.10
CA ASN A 38 8.52 -10.94 -5.29
C ASN A 38 7.14 -11.51 -4.96
N HIS A 39 7.07 -12.60 -4.22
CA HIS A 39 5.80 -13.21 -3.80
C HIS A 39 5.01 -12.37 -2.78
N THR A 40 5.69 -11.68 -1.86
CA THR A 40 4.99 -10.98 -0.76
C THR A 40 4.53 -9.58 -1.17
N TYR A 41 5.34 -8.85 -1.94
CA TYR A 41 5.13 -7.43 -2.20
C TYR A 41 4.92 -7.11 -3.68
N PHE A 42 5.39 -7.95 -4.58
CA PHE A 42 5.30 -7.72 -6.02
C PHE A 42 4.46 -8.78 -6.73
N THR A 43 3.72 -9.61 -6.00
CA THR A 43 2.71 -10.47 -6.61
C THR A 43 1.70 -9.56 -7.27
N PRO A 44 1.51 -9.68 -8.60
CA PRO A 44 0.53 -8.88 -9.31
C PRO A 44 -0.83 -9.04 -8.63
N LEU A 45 -1.56 -7.95 -8.45
CA LEU A 45 -2.96 -8.01 -8.03
C LEU A 45 -3.67 -9.06 -8.89
N SER A 46 -4.51 -9.90 -8.27
CA SER A 46 -5.27 -10.87 -9.05
C SER A 46 -6.11 -10.13 -10.10
N CYS A 47 -6.41 -10.77 -11.23
CA CYS A 47 -7.26 -10.15 -12.27
C CYS A 47 -8.59 -9.64 -11.67
N LYS A 48 -9.15 -10.38 -10.71
CA LYS A 48 -10.34 -9.97 -9.95
C LYS A 48 -10.12 -8.67 -9.17
N ASP A 49 -9.02 -8.56 -8.44
CA ASP A 49 -8.72 -7.35 -7.64
C ASP A 49 -8.43 -6.14 -8.54
N GLN A 50 -7.81 -6.37 -9.70
CA GLN A 50 -7.61 -5.32 -10.71
C GLN A 50 -8.94 -4.79 -11.26
N LEU A 51 -9.88 -5.68 -11.58
CA LEU A 51 -11.22 -5.30 -12.03
C LEU A 51 -11.98 -4.51 -10.96
N ILE A 52 -12.00 -5.01 -9.72
CA ILE A 52 -12.64 -4.32 -8.59
C ILE A 52 -12.02 -2.93 -8.38
N SER A 53 -10.70 -2.84 -8.40
CA SER A 53 -9.99 -1.56 -8.23
C SER A 53 -10.36 -0.56 -9.33
N ARG A 54 -10.50 -1.03 -10.57
CA ARG A 54 -10.91 -0.20 -11.71
C ARG A 54 -12.35 0.27 -11.59
N GLU A 55 -13.27 -0.60 -11.19
CA GLU A 55 -14.67 -0.23 -10.94
C GLU A 55 -14.77 0.80 -9.82
N GLN A 56 -14.06 0.60 -8.71
CA GLN A 56 -14.01 1.55 -7.61
C GLN A 56 -13.45 2.91 -8.04
N ALA A 57 -12.38 2.93 -8.85
CA ALA A 57 -11.83 4.17 -9.39
C ALA A 57 -12.84 4.94 -10.27
N GLN A 58 -13.62 4.23 -11.08
CA GLN A 58 -14.69 4.82 -11.89
C GLN A 58 -15.83 5.38 -11.03
N ILE A 59 -16.24 4.65 -9.99
CA ILE A 59 -17.26 5.09 -9.03
C ILE A 59 -16.78 6.35 -8.29
N LEU A 60 -15.54 6.37 -7.81
CA LEU A 60 -14.95 7.53 -7.15
C LEU A 60 -14.88 8.74 -8.10
N GLY A 61 -14.46 8.52 -9.34
CA GLY A 61 -14.42 9.57 -10.37
C GLY A 61 -15.81 10.17 -10.64
N SER A 62 -16.83 9.33 -10.81
CA SER A 62 -18.20 9.79 -11.04
C SER A 62 -18.77 10.53 -9.81
N THR A 63 -18.55 10.00 -8.61
CA THR A 63 -18.97 10.61 -7.35
C THR A 63 -18.35 12.00 -7.17
N ARG A 64 -17.04 12.13 -7.42
CA ARG A 64 -16.33 13.41 -7.36
C ARG A 64 -16.92 14.44 -8.33
N ARG A 65 -17.25 14.01 -9.55
CA ARG A 65 -17.87 14.87 -10.56
C ARG A 65 -19.25 15.36 -10.13
N ILE A 66 -20.07 14.49 -9.53
CA ILE A 66 -21.38 14.87 -8.99
C ILE A 66 -21.23 15.91 -7.88
N ILE A 67 -20.34 15.66 -6.92
CA ILE A 67 -20.07 16.58 -5.80
C ILE A 67 -19.68 17.97 -6.31
N GLN A 68 -18.79 18.03 -7.29
CA GLN A 68 -18.34 19.30 -7.90
C GLN A 68 -19.47 20.00 -8.65
N ASN A 69 -20.17 19.28 -9.53
CA ASN A 69 -21.24 19.87 -10.34
C ASN A 69 -22.42 20.39 -9.51
N MET A 70 -22.71 19.72 -8.39
CA MET A 70 -23.82 20.08 -7.50
C MET A 70 -23.39 20.95 -6.32
N ASN A 71 -22.12 21.39 -6.26
CA ASN A 71 -21.55 22.14 -5.14
C ASN A 71 -21.86 21.51 -3.76
N LEU A 72 -21.75 20.19 -3.70
CA LEU A 72 -21.95 19.43 -2.48
C LEU A 72 -20.69 19.46 -1.62
N VAL A 73 -20.88 19.42 -0.31
CA VAL A 73 -19.84 19.38 0.70
C VAL A 73 -20.02 18.08 1.47
N ILE A 74 -18.92 17.34 1.64
CA ILE A 74 -18.85 16.20 2.55
C ILE A 74 -18.27 16.70 3.86
N ARG A 75 -19.03 16.59 4.96
CA ARG A 75 -18.54 16.85 6.32
C ARG A 75 -18.51 15.55 7.12
N VAL A 76 -17.43 15.35 7.85
CA VAL A 76 -17.30 14.31 8.87
C VAL A 76 -17.72 14.94 10.19
N THR A 77 -18.62 14.30 10.93
CA THR A 77 -18.97 14.77 12.28
C THR A 77 -18.08 14.10 13.32
N ASP A 78 -17.54 14.89 14.24
CA ASP A 78 -16.61 14.40 15.27
C ASP A 78 -17.27 13.41 16.26
N LYS A 79 -18.60 13.43 16.37
CA LYS A 79 -19.37 12.70 17.38
C LYS A 79 -19.95 11.35 16.93
N GLY A 80 -19.85 11.03 15.66
CA GLY A 80 -20.30 9.77 15.09
C GLY A 80 -19.67 9.69 13.72
N ILE A 81 -19.06 8.55 13.40
CA ILE A 81 -18.28 8.30 12.17
C ILE A 81 -19.23 8.26 10.95
N ASN A 82 -20.03 9.30 10.79
CA ASN A 82 -21.07 9.51 9.82
C ASN A 82 -20.59 10.62 8.89
N PHE A 83 -20.72 10.35 7.60
CA PHE A 83 -20.48 11.32 6.55
C PHE A 83 -21.81 11.99 6.21
N TYR A 84 -21.84 13.32 6.28
CA TYR A 84 -22.97 14.11 5.81
C TYR A 84 -22.61 14.73 4.47
N ILE A 85 -23.45 14.47 3.47
CA ILE A 85 -23.36 15.08 2.14
C ILE A 85 -24.53 16.06 2.03
N GLY A 86 -24.23 17.33 1.81
CA GLY A 86 -25.24 18.38 1.65
C GLY A 86 -24.69 19.52 0.81
N SER A 87 -25.54 20.45 0.38
CA SER A 87 -25.08 21.64 -0.33
C SER A 87 -24.37 22.61 0.61
N ALA A 88 -23.46 23.44 0.08
CA ALA A 88 -22.82 24.50 0.87
C ALA A 88 -23.85 25.42 1.57
N ILE A 89 -24.93 25.78 0.87
CA ILE A 89 -26.02 26.63 1.37
C ILE A 89 -26.74 25.99 2.57
N GLU A 90 -26.97 24.68 2.54
CA GLU A 90 -27.58 23.96 3.67
C GLU A 90 -26.70 23.99 4.92
N PHE A 91 -25.37 23.99 4.73
CA PHE A 91 -24.43 24.07 5.84
C PHE A 91 -24.25 25.49 6.37
N GLU A 92 -24.33 26.51 5.52
CA GLU A 92 -24.31 27.92 5.94
C GLU A 92 -25.55 28.28 6.76
N LYS A 93 -26.74 27.76 6.40
CA LYS A 93 -27.99 28.02 7.14
C LYS A 93 -28.06 27.33 8.52
N LYS A 94 -27.22 26.31 8.75
CA LYS A 94 -27.21 25.52 10.00
C LYS A 94 -26.08 25.93 10.97
N ALA A 95 -25.16 26.78 10.54
CA ALA A 95 -24.04 27.30 11.34
C ALA A 95 -24.43 28.61 12.03
#